data_AF-A0A1I1RKI9-F1
#
_entry.id   AF-A0A1I1RKI9-F1
#
_cell.length_a   1.000
_cell.length_b   1.000
_cell.length_c   1.000
_cell.angle_alpha   90.00
_cell.angle_beta   90.00
_cell.angle_gamma   90.00
#
_symmetry.space_group_name_H-M   'P 1'
#
loop_
_entity.id
_entity.type
_entity.pdbx_description
1 polymer ?
#
loop_
_entity_poly.entity_id
_entity_poly.type
_entity_poly.pdbx_seq_one_letter_code
_entity_poly.pdbx_strand_id
1 'polypeptide(L)'
;MTMIIHAVDIRPRWLGRAFIMIAAIAALGLSVSALHSHAPADNTPPNVTAVAVLGDSSSHSYQDRLSFPPGTSDRGGALRARTFQWTEVLARLRGGELNFGPWVRWGQSSPITWLIGLVGQDAGRTPRKEDYLYNFAISGATCRDLMNGRFRRYPQAPRLVELMNADPWRWRNGVVVLRMGNNDWGAVLDEQARDPKAPEVRSVAAYCADQLAATIKLIRDAHPDTRILVVGLDNGANDASAPERYSAVSLANVQAAFVGFNAQLRGLAASDERIAFFDNGVWFESLWGRRVAGGSATYKSVTIGAKLRVTNTVGDEPTNAELADHHAGLAWNALWAQALVARLREAFDLPLTPISDDEVARFVIAP
;
A
#
# COMPACT_ATOMS: atom_id res chain seq x y z
N MET A 1 -6.02 -88.38 10.01
CA MET A 1 -5.86 -87.16 10.81
C MET A 1 -5.19 -86.14 9.89
N THR A 2 -5.99 -85.37 9.16
CA THR A 2 -5.52 -84.50 8.08
C THR A 2 -5.66 -83.07 8.54
N MET A 3 -4.53 -82.38 8.71
CA MET A 3 -4.46 -81.01 9.21
C MET A 3 -4.60 -80.05 8.03
N ILE A 4 -5.71 -79.31 7.98
CA ILE A 4 -5.92 -78.23 7.00
C ILE A 4 -5.34 -76.95 7.62
N ILE A 5 -4.27 -76.42 7.04
CA ILE A 5 -3.74 -75.10 7.37
C ILE A 5 -4.42 -74.09 6.44
N HIS A 6 -5.34 -73.29 6.99
CA HIS A 6 -5.87 -72.11 6.30
C HIS A 6 -4.79 -71.02 6.26
N ALA A 7 -4.27 -70.73 5.07
CA ALA A 7 -3.47 -69.54 4.84
C ALA A 7 -4.41 -68.31 4.87
N VAL A 8 -4.26 -67.48 5.90
CA VAL A 8 -4.92 -66.18 5.97
C VAL A 8 -4.17 -65.23 5.03
N ASP A 9 -4.79 -64.88 3.90
CA ASP A 9 -4.27 -63.89 2.95
C ASP A 9 -4.41 -62.49 3.57
N ILE A 10 -3.42 -62.09 4.38
CA ILE A 10 -3.31 -60.74 4.93
C ILE A 10 -2.74 -59.84 3.82
N ARG A 11 -3.50 -59.62 2.74
CA ARG A 11 -3.15 -58.56 1.79
C ARG A 11 -3.29 -57.22 2.49
N PRO A 12 -2.26 -56.38 2.52
CA PRO A 12 -2.30 -55.19 3.34
C PRO A 12 -3.15 -54.13 2.63
N ARG A 13 -4.46 -54.08 2.93
CA ARG A 13 -5.42 -53.09 2.40
C ARG A 13 -4.98 -51.63 2.68
N TRP A 14 -4.03 -51.43 3.59
CA TRP A 14 -3.43 -50.14 3.92
C TRP A 14 -2.50 -49.61 2.82
N LEU A 15 -1.79 -50.47 2.09
CA LEU A 15 -0.91 -50.04 0.99
C LEU A 15 -1.73 -49.45 -0.17
N GLY A 16 -2.84 -50.10 -0.54
CA GLY A 16 -3.74 -49.58 -1.59
C GLY A 16 -4.36 -48.24 -1.22
N ARG A 17 -4.74 -48.05 0.06
CA ARG A 17 -5.26 -46.76 0.56
C ARG A 17 -4.19 -45.67 0.59
N ALA A 18 -2.95 -46.01 0.96
CA ALA A 18 -1.83 -45.06 0.94
C ALA A 18 -1.51 -44.59 -0.48
N PHE A 19 -1.48 -45.49 -1.46
CA PHE A 19 -1.27 -45.13 -2.87
C PHE A 19 -2.37 -44.23 -3.43
N ILE A 20 -3.65 -44.51 -3.13
CA ILE A 20 -4.77 -43.66 -3.55
C ILE A 20 -4.65 -42.27 -2.92
N MET A 21 -4.26 -42.20 -1.64
CA MET A 21 -4.11 -40.92 -0.94
C MET A 21 -2.95 -40.10 -1.50
N ILE A 22 -1.81 -40.72 -1.79
CA ILE A 22 -0.66 -40.06 -2.44
C ILE A 22 -1.03 -39.59 -3.84
N ALA A 23 -1.71 -40.42 -4.64
CA ALA A 23 -2.17 -40.05 -5.98
C ALA A 23 -3.18 -38.90 -5.95
N ALA A 24 -4.10 -38.88 -4.97
CA ALA A 24 -5.05 -37.79 -4.78
C ALA A 24 -4.36 -36.49 -4.36
N ILE A 25 -3.36 -36.55 -3.46
CA ILE A 25 -2.55 -35.39 -3.06
C ILE A 25 -1.73 -34.87 -4.24
N ALA A 26 -1.12 -35.75 -5.03
CA ALA A 26 -0.36 -35.38 -6.22
C ALA A 26 -1.26 -34.76 -7.31
N ALA A 27 -2.43 -35.33 -7.56
CA ALA A 27 -3.42 -34.79 -8.49
C ALA A 27 -3.95 -33.42 -8.04
N LEU A 28 -4.18 -33.25 -6.73
CA LEU A 28 -4.55 -31.96 -6.15
C LEU A 28 -3.43 -30.94 -6.32
N GLY A 29 -2.18 -31.31 -6.01
CA GLY A 29 -1.00 -30.45 -6.20
C GLY A 29 -0.83 -30.01 -7.65
N LEU A 30 -0.94 -30.91 -8.61
CA LEU A 30 -0.86 -30.60 -10.05
C LEU A 30 -2.00 -29.68 -10.51
N SER A 31 -3.21 -29.91 -10.03
CA SER A 31 -4.38 -29.08 -10.36
C SER A 31 -4.26 -27.67 -9.78
N VAL A 32 -3.71 -27.56 -8.57
CA VAL A 32 -3.46 -26.27 -7.90
C VAL A 32 -2.32 -25.50 -8.58
N SER A 33 -1.24 -26.18 -8.99
CA SER A 33 -0.16 -25.55 -9.76
C SER A 33 -0.62 -25.07 -11.13
N ALA A 34 -1.56 -25.76 -11.79
CA ALA A 34 -2.17 -25.29 -13.04
C ALA A 34 -3.02 -24.01 -12.85
N LEU A 35 -3.51 -23.76 -11.63
CA LEU A 35 -4.25 -22.54 -11.27
C LEU A 35 -3.32 -21.42 -10.77
N HIS A 36 -2.02 -21.69 -10.59
CA HIS A 36 -1.06 -20.72 -10.09
C HIS A 36 -0.69 -19.70 -11.19
N SER A 37 -1.06 -18.44 -10.95
CA SER A 37 -0.69 -17.31 -11.79
C SER A 37 0.74 -16.90 -11.48
N HIS A 38 1.68 -17.27 -12.35
CA HIS A 38 3.07 -16.81 -12.25
C HIS A 38 3.12 -15.28 -12.36
N ALA A 39 4.02 -14.67 -11.58
CA ALA A 39 4.28 -13.26 -11.70
C ALA A 39 4.81 -12.95 -13.12
N PRO A 40 4.27 -11.93 -13.81
CA PRO A 40 4.82 -11.46 -15.06
C PRO A 40 6.28 -11.05 -14.90
N ALA A 41 7.11 -11.32 -15.92
CA ALA A 41 8.50 -10.90 -15.91
C ALA A 41 8.62 -9.37 -16.04
N ASP A 42 9.54 -8.78 -15.28
CA ASP A 42 9.95 -7.39 -15.43
C ASP A 42 11.26 -7.31 -16.22
N ASN A 43 11.15 -6.86 -17.47
CA ASN A 43 12.29 -6.73 -18.38
C ASN A 43 12.97 -5.36 -18.29
N THR A 44 12.58 -4.52 -17.33
CA THR A 44 13.18 -3.19 -17.15
C THR A 44 14.66 -3.35 -16.77
N PRO A 45 15.56 -2.56 -17.39
CA PRO A 45 16.99 -2.59 -17.09
C PRO A 45 17.28 -2.48 -15.59
N PRO A 46 18.30 -3.21 -15.07
CA PRO A 46 18.60 -3.27 -13.65
C PRO A 46 19.17 -1.97 -13.07
N ASN A 47 19.53 -0.99 -13.91
CA ASN A 47 19.98 0.34 -13.49
C ASN A 47 18.84 1.29 -13.14
N VAL A 48 17.57 0.92 -13.42
CA VAL A 48 16.40 1.69 -12.99
C VAL A 48 16.02 1.26 -11.57
N THR A 49 15.81 2.23 -10.68
CA THR A 49 15.53 1.94 -9.27
C THR A 49 14.16 1.29 -9.14
N ALA A 50 14.09 0.03 -8.72
CA ALA A 50 12.82 -0.64 -8.46
C ALA A 50 12.11 -0.03 -7.24
N VAL A 51 10.81 0.20 -7.35
CA VAL A 51 9.98 0.75 -6.28
C VAL A 51 8.81 -0.18 -6.03
N ALA A 52 8.75 -0.77 -4.84
CA ALA A 52 7.57 -1.47 -4.36
C ALA A 52 6.75 -0.59 -3.42
N VAL A 53 5.46 -0.88 -3.33
CA VAL A 53 4.53 -0.12 -2.48
C VAL A 53 3.69 -1.09 -1.67
N LEU A 54 3.73 -0.93 -0.34
CA LEU A 54 2.81 -1.55 0.60
C LEU A 54 1.92 -0.45 1.19
N GLY A 55 0.61 -0.65 1.17
CA GLY A 55 -0.30 0.40 1.61
C GLY A 55 -1.78 0.13 1.40
N ASP A 56 -2.56 1.20 1.48
CA ASP A 56 -4.01 1.16 1.41
C ASP A 56 -4.58 1.92 0.18
N SER A 57 -5.77 2.49 0.32
CA SER A 57 -6.44 3.25 -0.75
C SER A 57 -5.71 4.52 -1.16
N SER A 58 -4.80 5.03 -0.34
CA SER A 58 -3.97 6.19 -0.66
C SER A 58 -2.80 5.85 -1.59
N SER A 59 -2.59 4.57 -1.93
CA SER A 59 -1.58 4.14 -2.90
C SER A 59 -2.08 3.12 -3.93
N HIS A 60 -3.33 2.70 -3.84
CA HIS A 60 -3.98 1.86 -4.84
C HIS A 60 -4.22 2.66 -6.14
N SER A 61 -3.73 2.16 -7.27
CA SER A 61 -3.82 2.85 -8.56
C SER A 61 -5.26 3.07 -9.00
N TYR A 62 -5.55 4.27 -9.48
CA TYR A 62 -6.90 4.69 -9.85
C TYR A 62 -7.34 4.05 -11.16
N GLN A 63 -6.39 3.67 -12.03
CA GLN A 63 -6.71 2.99 -13.27
C GLN A 63 -6.97 1.49 -13.12
N ASP A 64 -6.94 0.90 -11.91
CA ASP A 64 -7.36 -0.49 -11.69
C ASP A 64 -8.84 -0.68 -12.04
N ARG A 65 -9.12 -1.30 -13.18
CA ARG A 65 -10.50 -1.53 -13.64
C ARG A 65 -11.14 -2.75 -13.01
N LEU A 66 -10.39 -3.56 -12.26
CA LEU A 66 -10.94 -4.69 -11.52
C LEU A 66 -11.56 -4.22 -10.21
N SER A 67 -10.86 -3.35 -9.47
CA SER A 67 -11.37 -2.77 -8.23
C SER A 67 -12.29 -1.57 -8.45
N PHE A 68 -12.06 -0.78 -9.50
CA PHE A 68 -12.86 0.40 -9.85
C PHE A 68 -13.40 0.27 -11.28
N PRO A 69 -14.51 -0.48 -11.48
CA PRO A 69 -15.07 -0.70 -12.80
C PRO A 69 -15.41 0.62 -13.52
N PRO A 70 -15.25 0.69 -14.86
CA PRO A 70 -15.66 1.85 -15.64
C PRO A 70 -17.13 2.21 -15.44
N GLY A 71 -17.42 3.51 -15.35
CA GLY A 71 -18.78 4.04 -15.15
C GLY A 71 -19.19 4.21 -13.68
N THR A 72 -18.33 3.84 -12.73
CA THR A 72 -18.49 4.19 -11.31
C THR A 72 -18.05 5.64 -11.05
N SER A 73 -18.48 6.21 -9.92
CA SER A 73 -18.02 7.52 -9.44
C SER A 73 -16.62 7.47 -8.82
N ASP A 74 -16.08 6.28 -8.57
CA ASP A 74 -14.83 6.10 -7.86
C ASP A 74 -13.64 6.67 -8.66
N ARG A 75 -12.69 7.24 -7.92
CA ARG A 75 -11.38 7.67 -8.44
C ARG A 75 -11.47 8.67 -9.60
N GLY A 76 -12.37 9.64 -9.47
CA GLY A 76 -12.48 10.80 -10.35
C GLY A 76 -13.68 10.75 -11.29
N GLY A 77 -14.61 9.80 -11.12
CA GLY A 77 -15.88 9.74 -11.85
C GLY A 77 -15.72 9.93 -13.37
N ALA A 78 -16.39 10.96 -13.91
CA ALA A 78 -16.31 11.29 -15.34
C ALA A 78 -14.90 11.68 -15.80
N LEU A 79 -14.05 12.15 -14.89
CA LEU A 79 -12.66 12.54 -15.12
C LEU A 79 -11.65 11.41 -14.82
N ARG A 80 -12.10 10.21 -14.46
CA ARG A 80 -11.23 9.07 -14.11
C ARG A 80 -10.15 8.82 -15.16
N ALA A 81 -10.43 8.99 -16.45
CA ALA A 81 -9.45 8.75 -17.52
C ALA A 81 -8.17 9.60 -17.41
N ARG A 82 -8.26 10.76 -16.76
CA ARG A 82 -7.13 11.68 -16.51
C ARG A 82 -6.81 11.84 -15.02
N THR A 83 -7.45 11.07 -14.14
CA THR A 83 -7.21 11.12 -12.70
C THR A 83 -6.29 9.97 -12.32
N PHE A 84 -5.15 10.29 -11.71
CA PHE A 84 -4.07 9.34 -11.45
C PHE A 84 -3.69 9.34 -9.97
N GLN A 85 -3.37 8.15 -9.46
CA GLN A 85 -2.70 7.94 -8.19
C GLN A 85 -1.22 8.34 -8.30
N TRP A 86 -0.56 8.67 -7.19
CA TRP A 86 0.84 9.10 -7.17
C TRP A 86 1.82 8.12 -7.86
N THR A 87 1.57 6.80 -7.76
CA THR A 87 2.36 5.75 -8.44
C THR A 87 2.25 5.89 -9.96
N GLU A 88 1.06 6.19 -10.45
CA GLU A 88 0.75 6.39 -11.87
C GLU A 88 1.29 7.72 -12.40
N VAL A 89 1.36 8.74 -11.55
CA VAL A 89 2.07 9.99 -11.84
C VAL A 89 3.57 9.73 -11.99
N LEU A 90 4.20 9.06 -11.02
CA LEU A 90 5.64 8.79 -11.07
C LEU A 90 6.04 7.89 -12.22
N ALA A 91 5.26 6.86 -12.54
CA ALA A 91 5.54 6.03 -13.71
C ALA A 91 5.51 6.81 -15.03
N ARG A 92 4.68 7.87 -15.13
CA ARG A 92 4.61 8.74 -16.32
C ARG A 92 5.71 9.79 -16.35
N LEU A 93 6.03 10.40 -15.21
CA LEU A 93 7.02 11.49 -15.13
C LEU A 93 8.45 10.99 -14.97
N ARG A 94 8.65 9.85 -14.30
CA ARG A 94 9.95 9.31 -13.87
C ARG A 94 10.08 7.81 -14.11
N GLY A 95 9.28 7.21 -15.00
CA GLY A 95 9.34 5.77 -15.31
C GLY A 95 10.67 5.27 -15.88
N GLY A 96 11.52 6.16 -16.40
CA GLY A 96 12.89 5.85 -16.81
C GLY A 96 13.91 5.77 -15.67
N GLU A 97 13.54 6.23 -14.47
CA GLU A 97 14.41 6.31 -13.28
C GLU A 97 13.86 5.46 -12.12
N LEU A 98 12.54 5.37 -12.01
CA LEU A 98 11.78 4.62 -11.02
C LEU A 98 10.90 3.57 -11.70
N ASN A 99 11.05 2.31 -11.28
CA ASN A 99 10.38 1.16 -11.86
C ASN A 99 9.43 0.50 -10.86
N PHE A 100 8.13 0.69 -11.05
CA PHE A 100 7.08 -0.01 -10.29
C PHE A 100 6.77 -1.40 -10.87
N GLY A 101 7.51 -1.82 -11.89
CA GLY A 101 7.27 -3.01 -12.69
C GLY A 101 6.22 -2.78 -13.79
N PRO A 102 5.94 -3.77 -14.65
CA PRO A 102 4.95 -3.64 -15.71
C PRO A 102 3.53 -3.46 -15.16
N TRP A 103 2.67 -2.77 -15.92
CA TRP A 103 1.22 -2.73 -15.66
C TRP A 103 0.59 -4.07 -16.03
N VAL A 104 0.00 -4.77 -15.06
CA VAL A 104 -0.45 -6.16 -15.22
C VAL A 104 -1.77 -6.44 -14.52
N ARG A 105 -2.52 -7.41 -15.04
CA ARG A 105 -3.69 -8.01 -14.36
C ARG A 105 -3.29 -9.31 -13.71
N TRP A 106 -2.76 -9.25 -12.50
CA TRP A 106 -2.14 -10.39 -11.82
C TRP A 106 -2.61 -10.55 -10.37
N GLY A 107 -2.47 -11.77 -9.85
CA GLY A 107 -2.88 -12.19 -8.52
C GLY A 107 -4.06 -13.15 -8.53
N GLN A 108 -4.44 -13.60 -7.35
CA GLN A 108 -5.44 -14.66 -7.13
C GLN A 108 -6.68 -14.15 -6.40
N SER A 109 -7.79 -14.88 -6.52
CA SER A 109 -8.95 -14.71 -5.65
C SER A 109 -8.73 -15.44 -4.31
N SER A 110 -9.26 -14.91 -3.20
CA SER A 110 -8.99 -15.45 -1.86
C SER A 110 -9.31 -16.93 -1.66
N PRO A 111 -10.39 -17.50 -2.22
CA PRO A 111 -10.66 -18.93 -2.06
C PRO A 111 -9.56 -19.81 -2.68
N ILE A 112 -8.97 -19.37 -3.80
CA ILE A 112 -7.89 -20.07 -4.50
C ILE A 112 -6.57 -19.90 -3.72
N THR A 113 -6.27 -18.68 -3.24
CA THR A 113 -5.10 -18.42 -2.38
C THR A 113 -5.07 -19.33 -1.14
N TRP A 114 -6.24 -19.57 -0.52
CA TRP A 114 -6.34 -20.47 0.63
C TRP A 114 -5.99 -21.92 0.26
N LEU A 115 -6.53 -22.44 -0.85
CA LEU A 115 -6.22 -23.80 -1.34
C LEU A 115 -4.72 -23.95 -1.70
N ILE A 116 -4.14 -22.94 -2.36
CA ILE A 116 -2.72 -22.91 -2.70
C ILE A 116 -1.85 -22.93 -1.42
N GLY A 117 -2.21 -22.14 -0.41
CA GLY A 117 -1.50 -22.11 0.87
C GLY A 117 -1.54 -23.44 1.63
N LEU A 118 -2.61 -24.25 1.49
CA LEU A 118 -2.70 -25.56 2.13
C LEU A 118 -1.67 -26.57 1.61
N VAL A 119 -1.26 -26.45 0.34
CA VAL A 119 -0.26 -27.33 -0.28
C VAL A 119 1.16 -26.75 -0.20
N GLY A 120 1.37 -25.69 0.59
CA GLY A 120 2.67 -25.06 0.80
C GLY A 120 3.23 -24.34 -0.42
N GLN A 121 2.39 -24.04 -1.41
CA GLN A 121 2.77 -23.25 -2.58
C GLN A 121 2.48 -21.77 -2.33
N ASP A 122 3.25 -20.92 -2.99
CA ASP A 122 3.02 -19.48 -2.98
C ASP A 122 1.74 -19.18 -3.74
N ALA A 123 0.94 -18.21 -3.28
CA ALA A 123 -0.29 -17.81 -3.96
C ALA A 123 -0.10 -16.54 -4.82
N GLY A 124 1.10 -15.94 -4.78
CA GLY A 124 1.36 -14.65 -5.40
C GLY A 124 0.53 -13.52 -4.79
N ARG A 125 0.39 -12.42 -5.52
CA ARG A 125 -0.44 -11.27 -5.11
C ARG A 125 -1.88 -11.72 -4.84
N THR A 126 -2.46 -11.21 -3.75
CA THR A 126 -3.89 -11.37 -3.44
C THR A 126 -4.40 -10.06 -2.80
N PRO A 127 -5.54 -9.50 -3.23
CA PRO A 127 -6.40 -9.97 -4.32
C PRO A 127 -5.79 -9.72 -5.70
N ARG A 128 -6.38 -10.36 -6.72
CA ARG A 128 -6.11 -10.05 -8.12
C ARG A 128 -6.38 -8.57 -8.40
N LYS A 129 -5.45 -7.89 -9.07
CA LYS A 129 -5.48 -6.45 -9.32
C LYS A 129 -4.98 -6.09 -10.72
N GLU A 130 -5.53 -5.05 -11.35
CA GLU A 130 -4.94 -4.39 -12.52
C GLU A 130 -4.07 -3.21 -12.08
N ASP A 131 -2.77 -3.40 -11.94
CA ASP A 131 -1.84 -2.39 -11.41
C ASP A 131 -0.39 -2.70 -11.80
N TYR A 132 0.55 -1.82 -11.47
CA TYR A 132 1.98 -2.09 -11.53
C TYR A 132 2.36 -3.31 -10.68
N LEU A 133 3.28 -4.13 -11.19
CA LEU A 133 3.69 -5.42 -10.60
C LEU A 133 4.18 -5.32 -9.14
N TYR A 134 4.83 -4.22 -8.75
CA TYR A 134 5.34 -4.03 -7.40
C TYR A 134 4.44 -3.16 -6.50
N ASN A 135 3.26 -2.75 -6.98
CA ASN A 135 2.27 -2.07 -6.14
C ASN A 135 1.33 -3.07 -5.46
N PHE A 136 1.53 -3.34 -4.18
CA PHE A 136 0.70 -4.24 -3.36
C PHE A 136 -0.36 -3.50 -2.53
N ALA A 137 -0.45 -2.17 -2.65
CA ALA A 137 -1.46 -1.39 -1.96
C ALA A 137 -2.87 -1.73 -2.44
N ILE A 138 -3.81 -1.81 -1.50
CA ILE A 138 -5.20 -2.24 -1.72
C ILE A 138 -6.15 -1.30 -0.97
N SER A 139 -7.19 -0.84 -1.64
CA SER A 139 -8.20 0.01 -1.00
C SER A 139 -8.91 -0.72 0.14
N GLY A 140 -9.06 -0.04 1.28
CA GLY A 140 -9.64 -0.60 2.50
C GLY A 140 -8.69 -1.51 3.30
N ALA A 141 -7.43 -1.65 2.88
CA ALA A 141 -6.43 -2.36 3.68
C ALA A 141 -6.11 -1.61 4.98
N THR A 142 -5.83 -2.38 6.02
CA THR A 142 -5.48 -1.92 7.36
C THR A 142 -4.10 -2.45 7.73
N CYS A 143 -3.52 -1.98 8.84
CA CYS A 143 -2.20 -2.41 9.32
C CYS A 143 -2.11 -3.94 9.47
N ARG A 144 -3.22 -4.61 9.77
CA ARG A 144 -3.30 -6.08 9.87
C ARG A 144 -3.03 -6.80 8.54
N ASP A 145 -3.23 -6.14 7.42
CA ASP A 145 -3.10 -6.71 6.08
C ASP A 145 -1.64 -6.66 5.58
N LEU A 146 -0.71 -6.12 6.37
CA LEU A 146 0.73 -6.13 6.05
C LEU A 146 1.35 -7.53 6.20
N MET A 147 1.25 -8.17 7.38
CA MET A 147 2.08 -9.35 7.74
C MET A 147 1.34 -10.70 7.84
N ASN A 148 0.02 -10.71 7.94
CA ASN A 148 -0.86 -11.88 8.17
C ASN A 148 -0.90 -12.51 9.58
N GLY A 149 -2.01 -13.26 9.77
CA GLY A 149 -2.05 -14.51 10.52
C GLY A 149 -2.58 -15.66 9.65
N ARG A 150 -2.40 -16.92 10.07
CA ARG A 150 -2.56 -18.20 9.30
C ARG A 150 -3.90 -18.44 8.57
N PHE A 151 -4.91 -17.60 8.74
CA PHE A 151 -6.26 -17.75 8.16
C PHE A 151 -6.81 -16.46 7.52
N ARG A 152 -5.98 -15.46 7.20
CA ARG A 152 -6.43 -14.15 6.71
C ARG A 152 -6.07 -13.90 5.23
N ARG A 153 -6.89 -13.05 4.60
CA ARG A 153 -7.12 -13.07 3.15
C ARG A 153 -6.01 -12.45 2.28
N TYR A 154 -5.20 -11.49 2.75
CA TYR A 154 -4.39 -10.62 1.86
C TYR A 154 -3.08 -10.05 2.45
N PRO A 155 -2.10 -10.85 2.93
CA PRO A 155 -0.86 -10.26 3.45
C PRO A 155 -0.02 -9.63 2.34
N GLN A 156 0.32 -8.35 2.48
CA GLN A 156 1.07 -7.63 1.46
C GLN A 156 2.58 -7.89 1.53
N ALA A 157 3.19 -7.81 2.72
CA ALA A 157 4.64 -7.85 2.88
C ALA A 157 5.27 -9.23 2.57
N PRO A 158 4.76 -10.36 3.10
CA PRO A 158 5.24 -11.69 2.69
C PRO A 158 5.16 -11.93 1.18
N ARG A 159 4.06 -11.50 0.55
CA ARG A 159 3.86 -11.69 -0.90
C ARG A 159 4.76 -10.80 -1.74
N LEU A 160 5.05 -9.59 -1.27
CA LEU A 160 6.06 -8.76 -1.90
C LEU A 160 7.44 -9.42 -1.78
N VAL A 161 7.85 -9.89 -0.60
CA VAL A 161 9.16 -10.55 -0.41
C VAL A 161 9.30 -11.81 -1.27
N GLU A 162 8.25 -12.63 -1.39
CA GLU A 162 8.22 -13.75 -2.33
C GLU A 162 8.50 -13.30 -3.77
N LEU A 163 7.88 -12.22 -4.22
CA LEU A 163 8.14 -11.65 -5.55
C LEU A 163 9.55 -11.07 -5.67
N MET A 164 10.06 -10.42 -4.62
CA MET A 164 11.41 -9.87 -4.59
C MET A 164 12.49 -10.98 -4.67
N ASN A 165 12.23 -12.13 -4.06
CA ASN A 165 13.10 -13.31 -4.10
C ASN A 165 13.28 -13.90 -5.51
N ALA A 166 12.37 -13.63 -6.44
CA ALA A 166 12.49 -14.06 -7.83
C ALA A 166 13.57 -13.28 -8.60
N ASP A 167 13.89 -12.05 -8.18
CA ASP A 167 14.95 -11.20 -8.76
C ASP A 167 15.62 -10.37 -7.65
N PRO A 168 16.39 -11.00 -6.74
CA PRO A 168 16.94 -10.33 -5.56
C PRO A 168 17.96 -9.24 -5.91
N TRP A 169 18.59 -9.33 -7.09
CA TRP A 169 19.58 -8.35 -7.55
C TRP A 169 18.95 -6.98 -7.81
N ARG A 170 17.74 -6.95 -8.36
CA ARG A 170 16.96 -5.72 -8.57
C ARG A 170 16.75 -4.93 -7.28
N TRP A 171 16.56 -5.64 -6.16
CA TRP A 171 16.22 -5.03 -4.87
C TRP A 171 17.42 -4.54 -4.06
N ARG A 172 18.65 -4.83 -4.48
CA ARG A 172 19.86 -4.26 -3.84
C ARG A 172 19.90 -2.74 -3.92
N ASN A 173 19.34 -2.17 -4.99
CA ASN A 173 19.20 -0.73 -5.15
C ASN A 173 17.74 -0.26 -5.02
N GLY A 174 16.81 -1.17 -4.76
CA GLY A 174 15.39 -0.88 -4.73
C GLY A 174 14.94 -0.10 -3.49
N VAL A 175 13.71 0.41 -3.57
CA VAL A 175 13.02 1.09 -2.48
C VAL A 175 11.67 0.41 -2.24
N VAL A 176 11.31 0.21 -0.97
CA VAL A 176 9.93 -0.13 -0.58
C VAL A 176 9.31 1.06 0.13
N VAL A 177 8.19 1.56 -0.39
CA VAL A 177 7.40 2.62 0.24
C VAL A 177 6.30 1.97 1.10
N LEU A 178 6.31 2.26 2.40
CA LEU A 178 5.32 1.80 3.37
C LEU A 178 4.38 2.96 3.72
N ARG A 179 3.18 2.97 3.14
CA ARG A 179 2.14 3.97 3.39
C ARG A 179 0.85 3.26 3.81
N MET A 180 0.76 2.93 5.09
CA MET A 180 -0.33 2.15 5.69
C MET A 180 -0.73 2.74 7.03
N GLY A 181 -2.02 2.72 7.33
CA GLY A 181 -2.57 2.98 8.67
C GLY A 181 -3.64 4.06 8.72
N ASN A 182 -3.90 4.77 7.61
CA ASN A 182 -4.95 5.79 7.56
C ASN A 182 -6.34 5.18 7.85
N ASN A 183 -6.62 3.96 7.39
CA ASN A 183 -7.89 3.28 7.67
C ASN A 183 -8.07 2.91 9.15
N ASP A 184 -7.05 2.36 9.81
CA ASP A 184 -7.12 2.05 11.25
C ASP A 184 -7.19 3.32 12.08
N TRP A 185 -6.38 4.32 11.73
CA TRP A 185 -6.29 5.58 12.45
C TRP A 185 -7.55 6.44 12.30
N GLY A 186 -8.10 6.54 11.10
CA GLY A 186 -9.35 7.25 10.83
C GLY A 186 -10.55 6.64 11.56
N ALA A 187 -10.54 5.33 11.81
CA ALA A 187 -11.62 4.66 12.53
C ALA A 187 -11.78 5.08 14.00
N VAL A 188 -10.75 5.69 14.60
CA VAL A 188 -10.75 6.16 15.99
C VAL A 188 -10.67 7.68 16.10
N LEU A 189 -11.05 8.43 15.05
CA LEU A 189 -10.97 9.89 15.02
C LEU A 189 -11.84 10.56 16.10
N ASP A 190 -13.01 10.01 16.37
CA ASP A 190 -13.91 10.48 17.44
C ASP A 190 -13.26 10.32 18.82
N GLU A 191 -12.61 9.20 19.07
CA GLU A 191 -11.88 8.91 20.30
C GLU A 191 -10.66 9.83 20.43
N GLN A 192 -9.92 10.07 19.34
CA GLN A 192 -8.84 11.05 19.29
C GLN A 192 -9.33 12.45 19.69
N ALA A 193 -10.51 12.85 19.21
CA ALA A 193 -11.11 14.15 19.52
C ALA A 193 -11.55 14.27 21.00
N ARG A 194 -11.95 13.15 21.63
CA ARG A 194 -12.37 13.13 23.04
C ARG A 194 -11.18 13.09 24.00
N ASP A 195 -10.24 12.19 23.78
CA ASP A 195 -9.04 12.02 24.61
C ASP A 195 -7.86 11.49 23.77
N PRO A 196 -6.79 12.29 23.59
CA PRO A 196 -5.64 11.89 22.76
C PRO A 196 -4.84 10.72 23.35
N LYS A 197 -5.10 10.36 24.61
CA LYS A 197 -4.44 9.26 25.33
C LYS A 197 -5.40 8.11 25.63
N ALA A 198 -6.59 8.11 25.04
CA ALA A 198 -7.55 7.03 25.18
C ALA A 198 -6.86 5.67 24.92
N PRO A 199 -7.16 4.62 25.71
CA PRO A 199 -6.55 3.30 25.53
C PRO A 199 -6.71 2.77 24.11
N GLU A 200 -7.88 2.99 23.49
CA GLU A 200 -8.16 2.58 22.12
C GLU A 200 -7.26 3.28 21.09
N VAL A 201 -7.14 4.61 21.15
CA VAL A 201 -6.25 5.40 20.29
C VAL A 201 -4.81 4.93 20.39
N ARG A 202 -4.31 4.72 21.62
CA ARG A 202 -2.95 4.20 21.85
C ARG A 202 -2.78 2.78 21.34
N SER A 203 -3.80 1.93 21.46
CA SER A 203 -3.74 0.55 20.99
C SER A 203 -3.67 0.45 19.47
N VAL A 204 -4.40 1.29 18.75
CA VAL A 204 -4.34 1.38 17.28
C VAL A 204 -2.95 1.84 16.83
N ALA A 205 -2.45 2.93 17.42
CA ALA A 205 -1.11 3.44 17.11
C ALA A 205 -0.02 2.39 17.33
N ALA A 206 -0.02 1.74 18.50
CA ALA A 206 0.94 0.70 18.84
C ALA A 206 0.83 -0.52 17.89
N TYR A 207 -0.38 -0.99 17.63
CA TYR A 207 -0.61 -2.12 16.73
C TYR A 207 -0.09 -1.84 15.32
N CYS A 208 -0.39 -0.66 14.77
CA CYS A 208 0.11 -0.27 13.45
C CYS A 208 1.64 -0.13 13.42
N ALA A 209 2.23 0.47 14.45
CA ALA A 209 3.68 0.56 14.58
C ALA A 209 4.33 -0.84 14.62
N ASP A 210 3.74 -1.80 15.35
CA ASP A 210 4.22 -3.18 15.42
C ASP A 210 4.13 -3.90 14.05
N GLN A 211 3.03 -3.73 13.31
CA GLN A 211 2.87 -4.33 11.98
C GLN A 211 3.87 -3.76 10.96
N LEU A 212 4.12 -2.44 11.02
CA LEU A 212 5.13 -1.78 10.20
C LEU A 212 6.54 -2.23 10.59
N ALA A 213 6.86 -2.32 11.89
CA ALA A 213 8.15 -2.84 12.37
C ALA A 213 8.39 -4.29 11.92
N ALA A 214 7.36 -5.14 12.01
CA ALA A 214 7.44 -6.53 11.54
C ALA A 214 7.64 -6.61 10.00
N THR A 215 6.99 -5.72 9.26
CA THR A 215 7.18 -5.59 7.79
C THR A 215 8.60 -5.18 7.43
N ILE A 216 9.12 -4.14 8.10
CA ILE A 216 10.50 -3.67 7.95
C ILE A 216 11.47 -4.82 8.24
N LYS A 217 11.28 -5.52 9.35
CA LYS A 217 12.12 -6.66 9.74
C LYS A 217 12.11 -7.75 8.66
N LEU A 218 10.94 -8.14 8.17
CA LEU A 218 10.82 -9.17 7.14
C LEU A 218 11.59 -8.80 5.86
N ILE A 219 11.41 -7.56 5.39
CA ILE A 219 12.10 -7.07 4.19
C ILE A 219 13.61 -7.05 4.42
N ARG A 220 14.07 -6.57 5.58
CA ARG A 220 15.51 -6.48 5.90
C ARG A 220 16.17 -7.84 6.08
N ASP A 221 15.47 -8.81 6.64
CA ASP A 221 15.98 -10.17 6.79
C ASP A 221 16.17 -10.85 5.41
N ALA A 222 15.29 -10.58 4.44
CA ALA A 222 15.34 -11.17 3.10
C ALA A 222 16.21 -10.36 2.09
N HIS A 223 16.16 -9.03 2.17
CA HIS A 223 16.81 -8.09 1.26
C HIS A 223 17.49 -6.95 2.05
N PRO A 224 18.64 -7.21 2.68
CA PRO A 224 19.27 -6.28 3.63
C PRO A 224 19.74 -4.96 3.00
N ASP A 225 19.96 -4.92 1.68
CA ASP A 225 20.36 -3.72 0.96
C ASP A 225 19.19 -2.87 0.47
N THR A 226 17.95 -3.37 0.55
CA THR A 226 16.77 -2.62 0.13
C THR A 226 16.51 -1.44 1.05
N ARG A 227 16.25 -0.28 0.44
CA ARG A 227 15.87 0.95 1.16
C ARG A 227 14.38 0.92 1.48
N ILE A 228 13.98 1.50 2.60
CA ILE A 228 12.59 1.51 3.05
C ILE A 228 12.18 2.94 3.41
N LEU A 229 11.14 3.46 2.77
CA LEU A 229 10.54 4.74 3.15
C LEU A 229 9.26 4.50 3.93
N VAL A 230 9.26 4.83 5.21
CA VAL A 230 8.07 4.84 6.07
C VAL A 230 7.37 6.18 5.92
N VAL A 231 6.10 6.15 5.52
CA VAL A 231 5.30 7.37 5.35
C VAL A 231 4.42 7.57 6.59
N GLY A 232 4.50 8.77 7.18
CA GLY A 232 3.62 9.17 8.26
C GLY A 232 2.15 9.26 7.84
N LEU A 233 1.26 9.27 8.81
CA LEU A 233 -0.18 9.37 8.55
C LEU A 233 -0.62 10.80 8.26
N ASP A 234 -1.86 10.92 7.79
CA ASP A 234 -2.62 12.17 7.68
C ASP A 234 -3.32 12.50 9.00
N ASN A 235 -3.65 13.78 9.20
CA ASN A 235 -4.52 14.22 10.28
C ASN A 235 -5.95 14.37 9.72
N GLY A 236 -6.84 13.42 10.01
CA GLY A 236 -8.21 13.40 9.47
C GLY A 236 -9.08 14.61 9.85
N ALA A 237 -8.68 15.40 10.87
CA ALA A 237 -9.35 16.67 11.11
C ALA A 237 -9.10 17.70 10.00
N ASN A 238 -8.05 17.52 9.18
CA ASN A 238 -7.72 18.38 8.05
C ASN A 238 -8.38 17.94 6.74
N ASP A 239 -9.14 16.85 6.73
CA ASP A 239 -9.88 16.43 5.54
C ASP A 239 -10.91 17.51 5.17
N ALA A 240 -11.10 17.70 3.86
CA ALA A 240 -12.08 18.65 3.34
C ALA A 240 -13.51 18.26 3.76
N SER A 241 -13.76 16.96 3.93
CA SER A 241 -15.03 16.38 4.39
C SER A 241 -15.20 16.35 5.92
N ALA A 242 -14.17 16.71 6.70
CA ALA A 242 -14.24 16.65 8.16
C ALA A 242 -15.35 17.57 8.71
N PRO A 243 -16.13 17.13 9.73
CA PRO A 243 -17.22 17.92 10.28
C PRO A 243 -16.77 19.32 10.73
N GLU A 244 -17.51 20.36 10.34
CA GLU A 244 -17.21 21.76 10.70
C GLU A 244 -17.30 22.05 12.22
N ARG A 245 -17.77 21.09 13.02
CA ARG A 245 -18.19 21.30 14.42
C ARG A 245 -17.17 20.90 15.48
N TYR A 246 -15.92 20.60 15.11
CA TYR A 246 -14.90 20.30 16.12
C TYR A 246 -14.59 21.52 17.00
N SER A 247 -14.68 21.33 18.31
CA SER A 247 -14.25 22.33 19.29
C SER A 247 -12.73 22.54 19.23
N ALA A 248 -12.24 23.68 19.74
CA ALA A 248 -10.80 23.91 19.85
C ALA A 248 -10.07 22.83 20.67
N VAL A 249 -10.72 22.30 21.71
CA VAL A 249 -10.20 21.19 22.52
C VAL A 249 -10.13 19.90 21.70
N SER A 250 -11.19 19.60 20.94
CA SER A 250 -11.23 18.43 20.06
C SER A 250 -10.11 18.46 19.02
N LEU A 251 -9.89 19.60 18.36
CA LEU A 251 -8.81 19.77 17.39
C LEU A 251 -7.43 19.64 18.05
N ALA A 252 -7.24 20.20 19.25
CA ALA A 252 -5.99 20.06 20.00
C ALA A 252 -5.71 18.60 20.40
N ASN A 253 -6.76 17.86 20.77
CA ASN A 253 -6.66 16.44 21.09
C ASN A 253 -6.29 15.63 19.85
N VAL A 254 -6.99 15.79 18.73
CA VAL A 254 -6.64 15.10 17.47
C VAL A 254 -5.19 15.39 17.08
N GLN A 255 -4.75 16.66 17.15
CA GLN A 255 -3.37 17.03 16.86
C GLN A 255 -2.36 16.34 17.80
N ALA A 256 -2.65 16.28 19.10
CA ALA A 256 -1.77 15.63 20.07
C ALA A 256 -1.64 14.12 19.82
N ALA A 257 -2.75 13.44 19.51
CA ALA A 257 -2.77 12.03 19.15
C ALA A 257 -1.97 11.77 17.86
N PHE A 258 -2.23 12.60 16.84
CA PHE A 258 -1.54 12.57 15.54
C PHE A 258 -0.02 12.74 15.68
N VAL A 259 0.44 13.75 16.42
CA VAL A 259 1.87 13.99 16.67
C VAL A 259 2.50 12.80 17.40
N GLY A 260 1.80 12.25 18.40
CA GLY A 260 2.26 11.09 19.16
C GLY A 260 2.46 9.86 18.27
N PHE A 261 1.50 9.55 17.40
CA PHE A 261 1.61 8.40 16.52
C PHE A 261 2.69 8.59 15.44
N ASN A 262 2.73 9.74 14.76
CA ASN A 262 3.79 10.00 13.78
C ASN A 262 5.20 10.02 14.40
N ALA A 263 5.34 10.37 15.68
CA ALA A 263 6.60 10.22 16.38
C ALA A 263 7.01 8.74 16.55
N GLN A 264 6.07 7.83 16.82
CA GLN A 264 6.36 6.39 16.85
C GLN A 264 6.80 5.88 15.47
N LEU A 265 6.11 6.27 14.41
CA LEU A 265 6.46 5.87 13.04
C LEU A 265 7.84 6.41 12.62
N ARG A 266 8.15 7.66 12.98
CA ARG A 266 9.49 8.23 12.77
C ARG A 266 10.56 7.44 13.52
N GLY A 267 10.25 6.94 14.71
CA GLY A 267 11.13 6.07 15.50
C GLY A 267 11.54 4.79 14.79
N LEU A 268 10.70 4.23 13.92
CA LEU A 268 11.01 3.03 13.13
C LEU A 268 12.16 3.25 12.12
N ALA A 269 12.41 4.50 11.73
CA ALA A 269 13.46 4.87 10.78
C ALA A 269 14.74 5.37 11.46
N ALA A 270 14.74 5.57 12.79
CA ALA A 270 15.80 6.32 13.47
C ALA A 270 17.15 5.58 13.58
N SER A 271 17.16 4.25 13.41
CA SER A 271 18.32 3.41 13.73
C SER A 271 19.07 2.84 12.53
N ASP A 272 18.63 3.11 11.30
CA ASP A 272 19.21 2.52 10.08
C ASP A 272 19.16 3.51 8.92
N GLU A 273 20.31 3.81 8.32
CA GLU A 273 20.43 4.77 7.21
C GLU A 273 19.65 4.37 5.94
N ARG A 274 19.33 3.08 5.78
CA ARG A 274 18.52 2.60 4.67
C ARG A 274 17.02 2.70 4.96
N ILE A 275 16.62 3.19 6.13
CA ILE A 275 15.22 3.42 6.47
C ILE A 275 15.03 4.91 6.70
N ALA A 276 14.09 5.51 5.98
CA ALA A 276 13.79 6.92 6.09
C ALA A 276 12.32 7.14 6.43
N PHE A 277 12.03 8.28 7.05
CA PHE A 277 10.67 8.73 7.33
C PHE A 277 10.28 9.86 6.37
N PHE A 278 9.06 9.82 5.82
CA PHE A 278 8.40 10.93 5.13
C PHE A 278 7.28 11.48 6.02
N ASP A 279 7.37 12.73 6.44
CA ASP A 279 6.36 13.36 7.29
C ASP A 279 5.20 13.90 6.45
N ASN A 280 4.21 13.05 6.22
CA ASN A 280 3.09 13.35 5.33
C ASN A 280 2.21 14.50 5.85
N GLY A 281 1.94 14.56 7.15
CA GLY A 281 1.15 15.65 7.70
C GLY A 281 1.89 16.99 7.69
N VAL A 282 3.21 17.03 7.96
CA VAL A 282 3.98 18.28 7.81
C VAL A 282 3.98 18.75 6.36
N TRP A 283 4.15 17.83 5.40
CA TRP A 283 4.04 18.14 3.98
C TRP A 283 2.66 18.73 3.63
N PHE A 284 1.58 18.07 4.06
CA PHE A 284 0.22 18.55 3.82
C PHE A 284 -0.02 19.94 4.44
N GLU A 285 0.35 20.13 5.71
CA GLU A 285 0.18 21.40 6.42
C GLU A 285 0.96 22.54 5.77
N SER A 286 2.12 22.26 5.16
CA SER A 286 2.91 23.25 4.44
C SER A 286 2.18 23.81 3.20
N LEU A 287 1.32 23.00 2.60
CA LEU A 287 0.57 23.31 1.37
C LEU A 287 -0.75 24.02 1.69
N TRP A 288 -1.65 23.32 2.38
CA TRP A 288 -3.01 23.79 2.60
C TRP A 288 -3.24 24.36 4.00
N GLY A 289 -2.29 24.17 4.93
CA GLY A 289 -2.46 24.55 6.32
C GLY A 289 -3.26 23.52 7.12
N ARG A 290 -3.87 23.98 8.21
CA ARG A 290 -4.65 23.16 9.16
C ARG A 290 -5.91 23.88 9.56
N ARG A 291 -6.90 23.17 10.10
CA ARG A 291 -8.06 23.81 10.75
C ARG A 291 -7.62 24.61 11.97
N VAL A 292 -8.23 25.78 12.18
CA VAL A 292 -7.94 26.68 13.31
C VAL A 292 -8.93 26.49 14.46
N ALA A 293 -8.57 27.00 15.64
CA ALA A 293 -9.40 26.94 16.84
C ALA A 293 -10.77 27.61 16.58
N GLY A 294 -11.81 26.78 16.41
CA GLY A 294 -13.15 27.20 15.98
C GLY A 294 -13.79 26.29 14.92
N GLY A 295 -13.06 25.31 14.38
CA GLY A 295 -13.59 24.31 13.43
C GLY A 295 -13.68 24.81 11.98
N SER A 296 -13.64 26.12 11.77
CA SER A 296 -13.61 26.75 10.45
C SER A 296 -12.33 26.37 9.69
N ALA A 297 -12.52 25.76 8.52
CA ALA A 297 -11.46 25.48 7.57
C ALA A 297 -10.96 26.80 6.95
N THR A 298 -9.81 27.29 7.40
CA THR A 298 -9.06 28.37 6.71
C THR A 298 -7.91 27.75 5.93
N TYR A 299 -8.25 26.85 5.01
CA TYR A 299 -7.25 26.26 4.13
C TYR A 299 -6.73 27.29 3.13
N LYS A 300 -5.42 27.24 2.88
CA LYS A 300 -4.79 27.98 1.79
C LYS A 300 -5.16 27.34 0.46
N SER A 301 -5.13 28.12 -0.61
CA SER A 301 -5.05 27.55 -1.96
C SER A 301 -3.58 27.41 -2.35
N VAL A 302 -3.18 26.23 -2.80
CA VAL A 302 -1.88 26.02 -3.43
C VAL A 302 -1.96 26.51 -4.87
N THR A 303 -0.97 27.30 -5.30
CA THR A 303 -0.86 27.69 -6.71
C THR A 303 0.19 26.79 -7.37
N ILE A 304 -0.18 26.07 -8.42
CA ILE A 304 0.71 25.22 -9.22
C ILE A 304 0.90 25.88 -10.59
N GLY A 305 2.15 26.18 -10.94
CA GLY A 305 2.46 27.00 -12.11
C GLY A 305 1.79 28.38 -12.06
N ALA A 306 1.44 28.95 -13.22
CA ALA A 306 0.94 30.32 -13.29
C ALA A 306 -0.56 30.49 -12.98
N LYS A 307 -1.38 29.43 -13.05
CA LYS A 307 -2.85 29.57 -13.10
C LYS A 307 -3.64 28.53 -12.29
N LEU A 308 -3.10 27.35 -12.02
CA LEU A 308 -3.88 26.32 -11.33
C LEU A 308 -3.90 26.62 -9.83
N ARG A 309 -5.10 26.84 -9.28
CA ARG A 309 -5.31 27.03 -7.85
C ARG A 309 -6.03 25.83 -7.29
N VAL A 310 -5.37 25.13 -6.38
CA VAL A 310 -5.88 23.91 -5.74
C VAL A 310 -6.27 24.25 -4.33
N THR A 311 -7.56 24.10 -4.02
CA THR A 311 -8.09 24.33 -2.67
C THR A 311 -8.37 22.99 -2.01
N ASN A 312 -8.27 22.93 -0.68
CA ASN A 312 -8.65 21.75 0.08
C ASN A 312 -10.18 21.61 0.14
N THR A 313 -10.75 21.23 -1.00
CA THR A 313 -12.17 21.00 -1.27
C THR A 313 -12.34 19.64 -1.94
N VAL A 314 -13.59 19.18 -2.00
CA VAL A 314 -14.00 17.89 -2.56
C VAL A 314 -14.59 18.09 -3.96
N GLY A 315 -14.11 17.32 -4.95
CA GLY A 315 -14.68 17.22 -6.28
C GLY A 315 -13.69 16.63 -7.29
N ASP A 316 -14.18 16.10 -8.40
CA ASP A 316 -13.31 15.39 -9.36
C ASP A 316 -12.41 16.33 -10.19
N GLU A 317 -12.74 17.62 -10.26
CA GLU A 317 -11.94 18.61 -10.98
C GLU A 317 -10.55 18.81 -10.31
N PRO A 318 -9.48 19.04 -11.11
CA PRO A 318 -8.10 19.12 -10.61
C PRO A 318 -7.82 20.34 -9.72
N THR A 319 -8.79 21.23 -9.54
CA THR A 319 -8.77 22.36 -8.60
C THR A 319 -9.11 21.94 -7.16
N ASN A 320 -9.58 20.71 -6.95
CA ASN A 320 -9.85 20.12 -5.65
C ASN A 320 -8.68 19.26 -5.18
N ALA A 321 -8.36 19.35 -3.90
CA ALA A 321 -7.36 18.49 -3.28
C ALA A 321 -7.88 17.05 -3.10
N GLU A 322 -9.18 16.88 -2.86
CA GLU A 322 -9.86 15.59 -2.73
C GLU A 322 -10.86 15.36 -3.87
N LEU A 323 -10.98 14.12 -4.32
CA LEU A 323 -11.99 13.65 -5.26
C LEU A 323 -13.36 13.52 -4.58
N ALA A 324 -14.42 13.38 -5.39
CA ALA A 324 -15.77 13.19 -4.86
C ALA A 324 -15.93 11.93 -4.00
N ASP A 325 -15.05 10.95 -4.14
CA ASP A 325 -15.00 9.73 -3.33
C ASP A 325 -14.07 9.83 -2.10
N HIS A 326 -13.66 11.05 -1.73
CA HIS A 326 -12.82 11.37 -0.56
C HIS A 326 -11.40 10.80 -0.59
N HIS A 327 -10.85 10.56 -1.79
CA HIS A 327 -9.43 10.25 -1.96
C HIS A 327 -8.66 11.43 -2.55
N ALA A 328 -7.33 11.42 -2.45
CA ALA A 328 -6.48 12.46 -3.02
C ALA A 328 -6.76 12.67 -4.51
N GLY A 329 -7.00 13.92 -4.91
CA GLY A 329 -7.17 14.37 -6.28
C GLY A 329 -5.88 14.32 -7.09
N LEU A 330 -6.00 14.54 -8.40
CA LEU A 330 -4.86 14.53 -9.32
C LEU A 330 -3.74 15.49 -8.88
N ALA A 331 -4.12 16.72 -8.51
CA ALA A 331 -3.15 17.73 -8.10
C ALA A 331 -2.43 17.35 -6.80
N TRP A 332 -3.16 16.81 -5.82
CA TRP A 332 -2.56 16.27 -4.60
C TRP A 332 -1.55 15.18 -4.93
N ASN A 333 -1.94 14.18 -5.71
CA ASN A 333 -1.08 13.06 -6.06
C ASN A 333 0.16 13.49 -6.85
N ALA A 334 0.06 14.52 -7.68
CA ALA A 334 1.19 15.07 -8.41
C ALA A 334 2.17 15.85 -7.51
N LEU A 335 1.65 16.68 -6.59
CA LEU A 335 2.48 17.35 -5.58
C LEU A 335 3.14 16.34 -4.61
N TRP A 336 2.42 15.27 -4.26
CA TRP A 336 2.98 14.22 -3.42
C TRP A 336 4.07 13.44 -4.14
N ALA A 337 3.86 13.10 -5.42
CA ALA A 337 4.90 12.49 -6.27
C ALA A 337 6.16 13.38 -6.37
N GLN A 338 5.99 14.70 -6.52
CA GLN A 338 7.09 15.66 -6.47
C GLN A 338 7.85 15.60 -5.13
N ALA A 339 7.13 15.66 -4.01
CA ALA A 339 7.72 15.60 -2.68
C ALA A 339 8.40 14.25 -2.41
N LEU A 340 7.82 13.15 -2.87
CA LEU A 340 8.38 11.81 -2.75
C LEU A 340 9.74 11.72 -3.46
N VAL A 341 9.83 12.21 -4.71
CA VAL A 341 11.11 12.25 -5.44
C VAL A 341 12.14 13.06 -4.68
N ALA A 342 11.78 14.25 -4.17
CA ALA A 342 12.70 15.05 -3.37
C ALA A 342 13.19 14.28 -2.12
N ARG A 343 12.28 13.60 -1.42
CA ARG A 343 12.64 12.82 -0.23
C ARG A 343 13.52 11.62 -0.54
N LEU A 344 13.24 10.89 -1.62
CA LEU A 344 14.02 9.74 -2.05
C LEU A 344 15.45 10.12 -2.42
N ARG A 345 15.64 11.29 -3.04
CA ARG A 345 16.97 11.85 -3.32
C ARG A 345 17.70 12.21 -2.02
N GLU A 346 17.05 12.97 -1.16
CA GLU A 346 17.65 13.45 0.09
C GLU A 346 18.03 12.29 1.03
N ALA A 347 17.12 11.33 1.22
CA ALA A 347 17.29 10.29 2.22
C ALA A 347 18.25 9.17 1.78
N PHE A 348 18.32 8.89 0.48
CA PHE A 348 19.01 7.71 -0.05
C PHE A 348 20.06 8.02 -1.12
N ASP A 349 20.32 9.30 -1.38
CA ASP A 349 21.24 9.78 -2.42
C ASP A 349 20.94 9.20 -3.81
N LEU A 350 19.65 9.04 -4.12
CA LEU A 350 19.24 8.52 -5.42
C LEU A 350 19.41 9.60 -6.50
N PRO A 351 19.96 9.26 -7.69
CA PRO A 351 20.22 10.21 -8.76
C PRO A 351 18.95 10.52 -9.57
N LEU A 352 17.87 10.90 -8.88
CA LEU A 352 16.58 11.19 -9.52
C LEU A 352 16.51 12.63 -10.02
N THR A 353 15.91 12.82 -11.18
CA THR A 353 15.60 14.15 -11.70
C THR A 353 14.48 14.76 -10.85
N PRO A 354 14.65 15.96 -10.24
CA PRO A 354 13.57 16.60 -9.48
C PRO A 354 12.38 16.93 -10.37
N ILE A 355 11.15 16.82 -9.86
CA ILE A 355 9.93 17.24 -10.56
C ILE A 355 9.69 18.72 -10.27
N SER A 356 9.65 19.56 -11.30
CA SER A 356 9.40 20.99 -11.14
C SER A 356 7.91 21.32 -11.04
N ASP A 357 7.57 22.49 -10.48
CA ASP A 357 6.18 22.97 -10.43
C ASP A 357 5.55 23.11 -11.82
N ASP A 358 6.36 23.45 -12.83
CA ASP A 358 5.91 23.51 -14.23
C ASP A 358 5.63 22.12 -14.82
N GLU A 359 6.39 21.10 -14.43
CA GLU A 359 6.08 19.71 -14.78
C GLU A 359 4.76 19.26 -14.11
N VAL A 360 4.57 19.56 -12.83
CA VAL A 360 3.31 19.28 -12.11
C VAL A 360 2.15 20.00 -12.80
N ALA A 361 2.28 21.30 -13.08
CA ALA A 361 1.25 22.09 -13.74
C ALA A 361 0.86 21.49 -15.11
N ARG A 362 1.86 21.17 -15.96
CA ARG A 362 1.60 20.56 -17.26
C ARG A 362 0.94 19.20 -17.15
N PHE A 363 1.33 18.38 -16.16
CA PHE A 363 0.75 17.06 -15.96
C PHE A 363 -0.73 17.15 -15.53
N VAL A 364 -1.05 18.06 -14.61
CA VAL A 364 -2.39 18.20 -14.05
C VAL A 364 -3.36 18.90 -15.01
N ILE A 365 -2.87 19.85 -15.82
CA ILE A 365 -3.69 20.61 -16.77
C ILE A 365 -3.78 19.91 -18.14
N ALA A 366 -2.97 18.87 -18.40
CA ALA A 366 -3.01 18.14 -19.66
C ALA A 366 -4.45 17.64 -19.94
N PRO A 367 -4.96 17.80 -21.19
CA PRO A 367 -6.33 17.46 -21.56
C PRO A 367 -6.77 16.03 -21.22
#